data_AF-A0A8S3ZSD5-F1
#
_entry.id   AF-A0A8S3ZSD5-F1
#
_cell.length_a   1.000
_cell.length_b   1.000
_cell.length_c   1.000
_cell.angle_alpha   90.00
_cell.angle_beta   90.00
_cell.angle_gamma   90.00
#
_symmetry.space_group_name_H-M   'P 1'
#
loop_
_entity.id
_entity.type
_entity.pdbx_description
1 polymer ?
#
loop_
_entity_poly.entity_id
_entity_poly.type
_entity_poly.pdbx_seq_one_letter_code
_entity_poly.pdbx_strand_id
1 'polypeptide(L)'
;MEGDCMKAILITANVGSIFEEPETMFPEWLKAFFQCLQTHKPGLVALHCQEVGGKNYEASMQHVNQFIKTLLASEELHKYDRARIFLDEDYTASDKFTALGNMYFIHEEVSDVLIWDFV
;
A
#
# COMPACT_ATOMS: atom_id res chain seq x y z
N MET A 1 -6.29 19.84 -27.94
CA MET A 1 -5.59 19.68 -26.66
C MET A 1 -5.89 18.26 -26.25
N GLU A 2 -4.93 17.34 -26.41
CA GLU A 2 -5.01 16.07 -25.68
C GLU A 2 -4.92 16.46 -24.22
N GLY A 3 -6.04 16.33 -23.49
CA GLY A 3 -6.03 16.52 -22.05
C GLY A 3 -5.03 15.52 -21.48
N ASP A 4 -4.10 16.00 -20.66
CA ASP A 4 -3.11 15.15 -20.04
C ASP A 4 -3.86 14.09 -19.21
N CYS A 5 -3.80 12.84 -19.66
CA CYS A 5 -4.55 11.76 -19.03
C CYS A 5 -3.73 11.27 -17.85
N MET A 6 -4.27 11.44 -16.64
CA MET A 6 -3.63 10.96 -15.43
C MET A 6 -3.31 9.46 -15.54
N LYS A 7 -2.03 9.11 -15.38
CA LYS A 7 -1.61 7.71 -15.29
C LYS A 7 -2.03 7.13 -13.94
N ALA A 8 -2.77 6.04 -13.96
CA ALA A 8 -3.03 5.23 -12.79
C ALA A 8 -2.22 3.93 -12.88
N ILE A 9 -1.67 3.48 -11.76
CA ILE A 9 -1.11 2.14 -11.62
C ILE A 9 -1.90 1.36 -10.57
N LEU A 10 -2.26 0.13 -10.92
CA LEU A 10 -2.91 -0.81 -10.03
C LEU A 10 -1.90 -1.93 -9.75
N ILE A 11 -1.52 -2.07 -8.50
CA ILE A 11 -0.53 -3.03 -8.03
C ILE A 11 -1.26 -4.00 -7.12
N THR A 12 -1.01 -5.29 -7.30
CA THR A 12 -1.43 -6.33 -6.37
C THR A 12 -0.22 -7.07 -5.87
N ALA A 13 -0.16 -7.37 -4.57
CA ALA A 13 0.91 -8.14 -3.97
C ALA A 13 0.36 -9.05 -2.88
N ASN A 14 0.67 -10.34 -2.97
CA ASN A 14 0.59 -11.20 -1.80
C ASN A 14 1.79 -10.87 -0.91
N VAL A 15 1.51 -10.34 0.28
CA VAL A 15 2.51 -9.80 1.20
C VAL A 15 2.70 -10.68 2.43
N GLY A 16 2.08 -11.88 2.48
CA GLY A 16 2.16 -12.77 3.62
C GLY A 16 3.60 -13.13 3.99
N SER A 17 4.42 -13.50 3.00
CA SER A 17 5.84 -13.81 3.19
C SER A 17 6.68 -12.59 3.63
N ILE A 18 6.26 -11.37 3.28
CA ILE A 18 6.95 -10.15 3.74
C ILE A 18 6.79 -10.00 5.25
N PHE A 19 5.63 -10.37 5.80
CA PHE A 19 5.37 -10.29 7.23
C PHE A 19 5.90 -11.50 8.03
N GLU A 20 6.22 -12.59 7.35
CA GLU A 20 6.91 -13.75 7.93
C GLU A 20 8.44 -13.56 7.96
N GLU A 21 9.02 -12.91 6.93
CA GLU A 21 10.45 -12.64 6.81
C GLU A 21 10.75 -11.16 6.52
N PRO A 22 10.42 -10.24 7.45
CA PRO A 22 10.47 -8.80 7.19
C PRO A 22 11.88 -8.24 6.96
N GLU A 23 12.92 -8.85 7.54
CA GLU A 23 14.29 -8.34 7.42
C GLU A 23 14.89 -8.57 6.01
N THR A 24 14.47 -9.63 5.33
CA THR A 24 15.00 -10.03 4.02
C THR A 24 14.09 -9.60 2.88
N MET A 25 12.78 -9.85 3.01
CA MET A 25 11.83 -9.66 1.92
C MET A 25 11.38 -8.21 1.77
N PHE A 26 11.24 -7.48 2.88
CA PHE A 26 10.71 -6.12 2.84
C PHE A 26 11.63 -5.13 2.08
N PRO A 27 12.96 -5.11 2.30
CA PRO A 27 13.85 -4.21 1.56
C PRO A 27 13.85 -4.47 0.05
N GLU A 28 13.83 -5.73 -0.37
CA GLU A 28 13.79 -6.10 -1.79
C GLU A 28 12.47 -5.71 -2.44
N TRP A 29 11.35 -5.96 -1.73
CA TRP A 29 10.03 -5.57 -2.21
C TRP A 29 9.89 -4.05 -2.32
N LEU A 30 10.35 -3.28 -1.33
CA LEU A 30 10.35 -1.80 -1.37
C LEU A 30 11.15 -1.28 -2.56
N LYS A 31 12.34 -1.83 -2.79
CA LYS A 31 13.17 -1.45 -3.92
C LYS A 31 12.44 -1.66 -5.25
N ALA A 32 11.79 -2.81 -5.43
CA ALA A 32 11.03 -3.11 -6.64
C ALA A 32 9.81 -2.19 -6.79
N PHE A 33 9.09 -1.93 -5.69
CA PHE A 33 7.94 -1.02 -5.65
C PHE A 33 8.36 0.40 -6.06
N PHE A 34 9.41 0.96 -5.46
CA PHE A 34 9.88 2.31 -5.80
C PHE A 34 10.46 2.39 -7.21
N GLN A 35 11.17 1.37 -7.67
CA GLN A 35 11.62 1.31 -9.07
C GLN A 35 10.43 1.36 -10.04
N CYS A 36 9.32 0.68 -9.70
CA CYS A 36 8.07 0.75 -10.46
C CYS A 36 7.51 2.18 -10.51
N LEU A 37 7.42 2.87 -9.36
CA LEU A 37 6.91 4.24 -9.30
C LEU A 37 7.79 5.24 -10.06
N GLN A 38 9.11 5.14 -9.91
CA GLN A 38 10.05 6.02 -10.62
C GLN A 38 10.00 5.84 -12.14
N THR A 39 9.75 4.61 -12.61
CA THR A 39 9.65 4.29 -14.04
C THR A 39 8.36 4.83 -14.65
N HIS A 40 7.23 4.62 -13.98
CA HIS A 40 5.92 4.91 -14.56
C HIS A 40 5.39 6.31 -14.24
N LYS A 41 5.83 6.90 -13.12
CA LYS A 41 5.42 8.20 -12.59
C LYS A 41 3.88 8.38 -12.63
N PRO A 42 3.12 7.48 -11.98
CA PRO A 42 1.67 7.56 -11.97
C PRO A 42 1.18 8.74 -11.12
N GLY A 43 0.07 9.35 -11.52
CA GLY A 43 -0.68 10.30 -10.69
C GLY A 43 -1.47 9.61 -9.57
N LEU A 44 -1.86 8.35 -9.78
CA LEU A 44 -2.55 7.50 -8.80
C LEU A 44 -1.87 6.14 -8.67
N VAL A 45 -1.56 5.74 -7.45
CA VAL A 45 -1.12 4.38 -7.11
C VAL A 45 -2.21 3.72 -6.27
N ALA A 46 -2.75 2.61 -6.75
CA ALA A 46 -3.62 1.72 -5.98
C ALA A 46 -2.86 0.43 -5.69
N LEU A 47 -2.48 0.21 -4.44
CA LEU A 47 -1.80 -0.99 -3.96
C LEU A 47 -2.78 -1.86 -3.18
N HIS A 48 -3.11 -3.02 -3.73
CA HIS A 48 -3.90 -4.05 -3.08
C HIS A 48 -2.97 -5.13 -2.52
N CYS A 49 -3.08 -5.39 -1.23
CA CYS A 49 -2.28 -6.36 -0.49
C CYS A 49 -3.17 -7.53 -0.03
N GLN A 50 -2.76 -8.75 -0.35
CA GLN A 50 -3.34 -9.98 0.21
C GLN A 50 -2.45 -10.55 1.31
N GLU A 51 -3.05 -11.29 2.24
CA GLU A 51 -2.34 -11.93 3.37
C GLU A 51 -1.59 -10.91 4.24
N VAL A 52 -2.21 -9.74 4.47
CA VAL A 52 -1.69 -8.74 5.41
C VAL A 52 -1.59 -9.36 6.81
N GLY A 53 -0.40 -9.28 7.40
CA GLY A 53 -0.07 -9.96 8.67
C GLY A 53 0.44 -11.40 8.50
N GLY A 54 0.42 -11.98 7.30
CA GLY A 54 0.89 -13.35 7.06
C GLY A 54 0.09 -14.43 7.81
N LYS A 55 0.60 -15.67 7.84
CA LYS A 55 -0.11 -16.79 8.49
C LYS A 55 -0.13 -16.68 10.01
N ASN A 56 0.85 -15.99 10.59
CA ASN A 56 0.99 -15.77 12.03
C ASN A 56 0.64 -14.32 12.41
N TYR A 57 -0.55 -13.87 12.00
CA TYR A 57 -0.98 -12.48 12.13
C TYR A 57 -0.83 -11.90 13.55
N GLU A 58 -1.09 -12.68 14.62
CA GLU A 58 -1.00 -12.21 16.01
C GLU A 58 0.40 -11.68 16.37
N ALA A 59 1.45 -12.32 15.85
CA ALA A 59 2.84 -11.92 16.06
C ALA A 59 3.31 -10.85 15.06
N SER A 60 2.66 -10.80 13.89
CA SER A 60 3.13 -10.03 12.73
C SER A 60 2.43 -8.69 12.52
N MET A 61 1.33 -8.40 13.24
CA MET A 61 0.64 -7.10 13.15
C MET A 61 1.51 -5.89 13.52
N GLN A 62 2.50 -6.07 14.40
CA GLN A 62 3.50 -5.04 14.68
C GLN A 62 4.32 -4.67 13.43
N HIS A 63 4.58 -5.64 12.55
CA HIS A 63 5.31 -5.45 11.30
C HIS A 63 4.45 -4.76 10.23
N VAL A 64 3.13 -4.95 10.25
CA VAL A 64 2.19 -4.21 9.39
C VAL A 64 2.28 -2.71 9.69
N ASN A 65 2.20 -2.32 10.96
CA ASN A 65 2.33 -0.92 11.36
C ASN A 65 3.69 -0.31 10.94
N GLN A 66 4.78 -1.07 11.12
CA GLN A 66 6.10 -0.63 10.70
C GLN A 66 6.21 -0.49 9.17
N PHE A 67 5.64 -1.43 8.43
CA PHE A 67 5.58 -1.41 6.97
C PHE A 67 4.92 -0.13 6.45
N ILE A 68 3.77 0.23 7.00
CA ILE A 68 3.03 1.45 6.62
C ILE A 68 3.82 2.71 6.95
N LYS A 69 4.40 2.78 8.15
CA LYS A 69 5.23 3.92 8.56
C LYS A 69 6.44 4.09 7.64
N THR A 70 7.11 3.00 7.29
CA THR A 70 8.25 3.02 6.38
C THR A 70 7.85 3.48 4.97
N LEU A 71 6.71 3.02 4.46
CA LEU A 71 6.18 3.51 3.18
C LEU A 71 5.90 5.01 3.23
N LEU A 72 5.12 5.48 4.20
CA LEU A 72 4.72 6.89 4.30
C LEU A 72 5.90 7.84 4.58
N ALA A 73 6.98 7.34 5.19
CA ALA A 73 8.20 8.11 5.43
C ALA A 73 9.20 8.06 4.27
N SER A 74 8.94 7.30 3.21
CA SER A 74 9.87 7.14 2.09
C SER A 74 9.97 8.42 1.26
N GLU A 75 11.20 8.78 0.88
CA GLU A 75 11.44 9.92 0.00
C GLU A 75 10.77 9.68 -1.36
N GLU A 76 10.68 8.45 -1.85
CA GLU A 76 10.08 8.13 -3.14
C GLU A 76 8.58 8.41 -3.19
N LEU A 77 7.92 8.50 -2.02
CA LEU A 77 6.50 8.86 -1.91
C LEU A 77 6.26 10.32 -1.52
N HIS A 78 7.30 11.17 -1.38
CA HIS A 78 7.13 12.56 -0.90
C HIS A 78 6.16 13.41 -1.75
N LYS A 79 6.06 13.14 -3.06
CA LYS A 79 5.13 13.84 -3.98
C LYS A 79 3.72 13.28 -3.95
N TYR A 80 3.51 12.14 -3.31
CA TYR A 80 2.18 11.60 -3.08
C TYR A 80 1.68 12.13 -1.73
N ASP A 81 1.26 13.40 -1.75
CA ASP A 81 0.91 14.20 -0.58
C ASP A 81 -0.36 13.72 0.14
N ARG A 82 -1.14 12.88 -0.54
CA ARG A 82 -2.37 12.30 -0.02
C ARG A 82 -2.29 10.79 -0.09
N ALA A 83 -2.57 10.15 1.03
CA ALA A 83 -2.68 8.71 1.14
C ALA A 83 -3.99 8.30 1.81
N ARG A 84 -4.63 7.23 1.31
CA ARG A 84 -5.75 6.57 1.98
C ARG A 84 -5.45 5.08 2.14
N ILE A 85 -5.49 4.61 3.38
CA ILE A 85 -5.10 3.26 3.74
C ILE A 85 -6.29 2.59 4.43
N PHE A 86 -6.67 1.43 3.92
CA PHE A 86 -7.68 0.56 4.48
C PHE A 86 -7.00 -0.77 4.79
N LEU A 87 -6.93 -1.14 6.06
CA LEU A 87 -6.32 -2.38 6.50
C LEU A 87 -7.28 -3.07 7.44
N ASP A 88 -7.45 -4.37 7.24
CA ASP A 88 -8.08 -5.21 8.24
C ASP A 88 -7.04 -5.59 9.29
N GLU A 89 -7.06 -4.89 10.42
CA GLU A 89 -6.14 -5.09 11.53
C GLU A 89 -6.77 -5.83 12.71
N ASP A 90 -8.08 -6.15 12.65
CA ASP A 90 -8.79 -6.79 13.74
C ASP A 90 -8.64 -8.31 13.68
N TYR A 91 -7.45 -8.75 14.04
CA TYR A 91 -7.13 -10.17 14.16
C TYR A 91 -7.85 -10.88 15.31
N THR A 92 -8.48 -10.13 16.22
CA THR A 92 -9.18 -10.70 17.38
C THR A 92 -10.55 -11.28 17.01
N ALA A 93 -11.13 -10.78 15.91
CA ALA A 93 -12.35 -11.30 15.30
C ALA A 93 -12.01 -12.31 14.17
N SER A 94 -11.54 -13.51 14.55
CA SER A 94 -11.09 -14.54 13.60
C SER A 94 -12.15 -14.99 12.59
N ASP A 95 -13.44 -14.81 12.89
CA ASP A 95 -14.56 -15.07 11.99
C ASP A 95 -14.80 -13.97 10.94
N LYS A 96 -14.20 -12.79 11.13
CA LYS A 96 -14.35 -11.61 10.26
C LYS A 96 -13.05 -11.14 9.62
N PHE A 97 -11.91 -11.59 10.14
CA PHE A 97 -10.59 -11.22 9.64
C PHE A 97 -10.39 -11.66 8.18
N THR A 98 -10.07 -10.70 7.33
CA THR A 98 -9.91 -10.88 5.88
C THR A 98 -8.46 -10.89 5.42
N ALA A 99 -7.53 -10.38 6.24
CA ALA A 99 -6.12 -10.16 5.89
C ALA A 99 -5.93 -9.34 4.59
N LEU A 100 -6.86 -8.41 4.30
CA LEU A 100 -6.79 -7.54 3.13
C LEU A 100 -6.27 -6.15 3.49
N GLY A 101 -5.56 -5.55 2.53
CA GLY A 101 -5.11 -4.17 2.62
C GLY A 101 -5.23 -3.44 1.29
N ASN A 102 -5.65 -2.18 1.34
CA ASN A 102 -5.66 -1.27 0.20
C ASN A 102 -4.96 0.03 0.59
N MET A 103 -4.04 0.48 -0.24
CA MET A 103 -3.32 1.74 -0.06
C MET A 103 -3.42 2.53 -1.36
N TYR A 104 -3.98 3.72 -1.27
CA TYR A 104 -4.10 4.66 -2.37
C TYR A 104 -3.16 5.82 -2.12
N PHE A 105 -2.22 6.07 -3.02
CA PHE A 105 -1.33 7.22 -2.99
C PHE A 105 -1.66 8.13 -4.17
N ILE A 106 -1.87 9.40 -3.90
CA ILE A 106 -2.27 10.39 -4.91
C ILE A 106 -1.18 11.44 -5.02
N HIS A 107 -0.68 11.63 -6.24
CA HIS A 107 0.34 12.61 -6.55
C HIS A 107 -0.20 14.04 -6.39
N GLU A 108 0.64 14.97 -5.96
CA GLU A 108 0.30 16.38 -5.70
C GLU A 108 -0.33 17.09 -6.91
N GLU A 109 -0.03 16.63 -8.12
CA GLU A 109 -0.55 17.19 -9.38
C GLU A 109 -2.02 16.84 -9.65
N VAL A 110 -2.61 15.88 -8.93
CA VAL A 110 -4.02 15.48 -9.10
C VAL A 110 -4.95 16.42 -8.32
N SER A 111 -5.63 17.34 -9.00
CA SER A 111 -6.50 18.32 -8.35
C SER A 111 -7.72 17.70 -7.68
N ASP A 112 -8.44 16.83 -8.41
CA ASP A 112 -9.78 16.38 -8.04
C ASP A 112 -9.77 14.92 -7.58
N VAL A 113 -9.90 14.74 -6.26
CA VAL A 113 -9.94 13.42 -5.62
C VAL A 113 -11.22 13.30 -4.80
N LEU A 114 -12.01 12.28 -5.10
CA LEU A 114 -13.20 11.94 -4.34
C LEU A 114 -13.02 10.56 -3.73
N ILE A 115 -13.46 10.43 -2.48
CA ILE A 115 -13.56 9.15 -1.77
C ILE A 115 -15.01 9.03 -1.36
N TRP A 116 -15.60 7.87 -1.61
CA TRP A 116 -16.96 7.57 -1.20
C TRP A 116 -16.97 6.28 -0.41
N ASP A 117 -17.68 6.32 0.71
CA ASP A 117 -18.03 5.12 1.47
C ASP A 117 -19.54 4.95 1.33
N PHE A 118 -19.97 3.77 0.89
CA PHE A 118 -21.40 3.46 0.72
C PHE A 118 -22.04 2.95 2.02
N VAL A 119 -21.23 2.78 3.07
CA VAL A 119 -21.60 2.16 4.35
C VAL A 119 -21.84 3.21 5.43
#